data_AF-A0A7V1LM97-F1
#
_entry.id   AF-A0A7V1LM97-F1
#
_cell.length_a   1.000
_cell.length_b   1.000
_cell.length_c   1.000
_cell.angle_alpha   90.00
_cell.angle_beta   90.00
_cell.angle_gamma   90.00
#
_symmetry.space_group_name_H-M   'P 1'
#
loop_
_entity.id
_entity.type
_entity.pdbx_description
1 polymer ?
#
loop_
_entity_poly.entity_id
_entity_poly.type
_entity_poly.pdbx_seq_one_letter_code
_entity_poly.pdbx_strand_id
1 'polypeptide(L)'
;MYDRSAYIRQLRLIWGAILFTMLSLVVFSLVIFYAQPDLINPLGDYRLLDQGIMTAVLIVAIVIFLIKRNLFVPEKIVTALKTKTEDRTKIRTACMMTGRKYQLIIWVLSEAIGLLAFILFVLSGNLELFGIYMLVGLYVLAVNFPTGRFLDRCETLLDT
;
A
#
# COMPACT_ATOMS: atom_id res chain seq x y z
N MET A 1 -14.87 -16.36 -19.73
CA MET A 1 -13.44 -16.51 -20.06
C MET A 1 -12.66 -15.57 -19.14
N TYR A 2 -11.72 -16.07 -18.35
CA TYR A 2 -10.91 -15.26 -17.42
C TYR A 2 -9.90 -14.42 -18.20
N ASP A 3 -9.96 -13.10 -18.06
CA ASP A 3 -8.95 -12.21 -18.63
C ASP A 3 -7.94 -11.79 -17.56
N ARG A 4 -6.91 -12.64 -17.40
CA ARG A 4 -5.73 -12.39 -16.56
C ARG A 4 -5.13 -11.01 -16.81
N SER A 5 -5.06 -10.64 -18.09
CA SER A 5 -4.41 -9.42 -18.54
C SER A 5 -5.19 -8.20 -18.06
N ALA A 6 -6.52 -8.25 -18.13
CA ALA A 6 -7.40 -7.19 -17.61
C ALA A 6 -7.27 -7.04 -16.09
N TYR A 7 -7.22 -8.15 -15.33
CA TYR A 7 -7.05 -8.10 -13.89
C TYR A 7 -5.72 -7.45 -13.47
N ILE A 8 -4.60 -7.90 -14.06
CA ILE A 8 -3.27 -7.35 -13.74
C ILE A 8 -3.19 -5.89 -14.17
N ARG A 9 -3.78 -5.53 -15.33
CA ARG A 9 -3.86 -4.14 -15.78
C ARG A 9 -4.61 -3.27 -14.78
N GLN A 10 -5.75 -3.71 -14.26
CA GLN A 10 -6.48 -2.99 -13.21
C GLN A 10 -5.64 -2.78 -11.96
N LEU A 11 -4.93 -3.81 -11.48
CA LEU A 11 -4.06 -3.66 -10.30
C LEU A 11 -2.89 -2.70 -10.54
N ARG A 12 -2.31 -2.71 -11.74
CA ARG A 12 -1.24 -1.76 -12.11
C ARG A 12 -1.77 -0.33 -12.23
N LEU A 13 -2.99 -0.13 -12.72
CA LEU A 13 -3.63 1.19 -12.75
C LEU A 13 -3.85 1.71 -11.32
N ILE A 14 -4.37 0.87 -10.42
CA ILE A 14 -4.52 1.23 -9.01
C ILE A 14 -3.15 1.59 -8.43
N TRP A 15 -2.15 0.73 -8.59
CA TRP A 15 -0.78 0.97 -8.11
C TRP A 15 -0.19 2.28 -8.64
N GLY A 16 -0.38 2.57 -9.93
CA GLY A 16 0.07 3.80 -10.57
C GLY A 16 -0.64 5.04 -10.03
N ALA A 17 -1.93 4.94 -9.68
CA ALA A 17 -2.66 6.03 -9.03
C ALA A 17 -2.06 6.37 -7.67
N ILE A 18 -1.68 5.37 -6.86
CA ILE A 18 -1.02 5.60 -5.55
C ILE A 18 0.32 6.32 -5.74
N LEU A 19 1.12 5.85 -6.70
CA LEU A 19 2.40 6.48 -7.01
C LEU A 19 2.20 7.94 -7.45
N PHE A 20 1.17 8.20 -8.26
CA PHE A 20 0.81 9.55 -8.68
C PHE A 20 0.40 10.45 -7.50
N THR A 21 -0.40 9.95 -6.55
CA THR A 21 -0.76 10.71 -5.34
C THR A 21 0.49 11.06 -4.53
N MET A 22 1.38 10.08 -4.30
CA MET A 22 2.63 10.32 -3.58
C MET A 22 3.52 11.35 -4.28
N LEU A 23 3.69 11.26 -5.60
CA LEU A 23 4.45 12.24 -6.38
C LEU A 23 3.82 13.64 -6.29
N SER A 24 2.49 13.72 -6.35
CA SER A 24 1.76 14.97 -6.22
C SER A 24 1.99 15.62 -4.84
N LEU A 25 1.99 14.83 -3.77
CA LEU A 25 2.33 15.32 -2.42
C LEU A 25 3.77 15.83 -2.35
N VAL A 26 4.74 15.18 -3.01
CA VAL A 26 6.12 15.67 -3.08
C VAL A 26 6.19 17.02 -3.79
N VAL A 27 5.59 17.12 -4.98
CA VAL A 27 5.56 18.36 -5.75
C VAL A 27 4.90 19.48 -4.94
N PHE A 28 3.76 19.20 -4.33
CA PHE A 28 3.03 20.17 -3.53
C PHE A 28 3.84 20.64 -2.30
N SER A 29 4.53 19.72 -1.62
CA SER A 29 5.39 20.06 -0.48
C SER A 29 6.56 20.96 -0.90
N LEU A 30 7.18 20.68 -2.05
CA LEU A 30 8.25 21.52 -2.59
C LEU A 30 7.74 22.91 -2.97
N VAL A 31 6.55 23.01 -3.59
CA VAL A 31 5.94 24.31 -3.91
C VAL A 31 5.66 25.11 -2.64
N ILE A 32 5.10 24.49 -1.60
CA ILE A 32 4.89 25.14 -0.30
C ILE A 32 6.23 25.61 0.26
N PHE A 33 7.23 24.75 0.30
CA PHE A 33 8.54 25.06 0.91
C PHE A 33 9.26 26.22 0.23
N TYR A 34 9.28 26.26 -1.10
CA TYR A 34 10.07 27.25 -1.85
C TYR A 34 9.29 28.50 -2.27
N ALA A 35 7.99 28.39 -2.53
CA ALA A 35 7.19 29.48 -3.10
C ALA A 35 6.20 30.09 -2.11
N GLN A 36 5.76 29.36 -1.09
CA GLN A 36 4.76 29.81 -0.11
C GLN A 36 5.13 29.38 1.33
N PRO A 37 6.32 29.76 1.83
CA PRO A 37 6.79 29.31 3.14
C PRO A 37 5.88 29.75 4.28
N ASP A 38 5.11 30.83 4.10
CA ASP A 38 4.14 31.34 5.08
C ASP A 38 3.01 30.35 5.41
N LEU A 39 2.79 29.34 4.56
CA LEU A 39 1.84 28.25 4.82
C LEU A 39 2.38 27.20 5.81
N ILE A 40 3.70 27.19 6.06
CA ILE A 40 4.32 26.33 7.05
C ILE A 40 4.16 27.00 8.41
N ASN A 41 3.48 26.32 9.33
CA ASN A 41 3.29 26.81 10.69
C ASN A 41 4.03 25.89 11.67
N PRO A 42 5.36 26.08 11.84
CA PRO A 42 6.16 25.15 12.60
C PRO A 42 5.77 25.22 14.08
N LEU A 43 5.36 24.07 14.62
CA LEU A 43 5.19 23.90 16.06
C LEU A 43 6.57 24.01 16.73
N GLY A 44 6.65 24.80 17.81
CA GLY A 44 7.91 25.03 18.54
C GLY A 44 8.54 23.75 19.10
N ASP A 45 7.75 22.70 19.34
CA ASP A 45 8.24 21.35 19.61
C ASP A 45 7.37 20.30 18.90
N TYR A 46 7.87 19.79 17.77
CA TYR A 46 7.21 18.74 16.98
C TYR A 46 7.76 17.33 17.28
N ARG A 47 8.71 17.17 18.23
CA ARG A 47 9.39 15.89 18.46
C ARG A 47 8.45 14.80 18.95
N LEU A 48 7.54 15.14 19.85
CA LEU A 48 6.51 14.21 20.33
C LEU A 48 5.55 13.78 19.20
N LEU A 49 5.20 14.73 18.33
CA LEU A 49 4.36 14.45 17.16
C LEU A 49 5.09 13.54 16.17
N ASP A 50 6.36 13.83 15.86
CA ASP A 50 7.19 12.99 14.99
C ASP A 50 7.33 11.56 15.56
N GLN A 51 7.65 11.41 16.85
CA GLN A 51 7.70 10.09 17.48
C GLN A 51 6.36 9.34 17.40
N GLY A 52 5.24 10.05 17.61
CA GLY A 52 3.90 9.49 17.47
C GLY A 52 3.62 9.01 16.04
N ILE A 53 3.95 9.83 15.04
CA ILE A 53 3.77 9.49 13.62
C ILE A 53 4.71 8.35 13.20
N MET A 54 5.98 8.37 13.60
CA MET A 54 6.92 7.29 13.32
C MET A 54 6.44 5.96 13.90
N THR A 55 5.92 5.98 15.12
CA THR A 55 5.32 4.79 15.77
C THR A 55 4.11 4.30 14.97
N ALA A 56 3.22 5.20 14.54
CA ALA A 56 2.08 4.84 13.71
C ALA A 56 2.49 4.24 12.37
N VAL A 57 3.48 4.82 11.68
CA VAL A 57 4.03 4.30 10.42
C VAL A 57 4.66 2.93 10.62
N LEU A 58 5.38 2.71 11.73
CA LEU A 58 5.95 1.41 12.07
C LEU A 58 4.86 0.35 12.29
N ILE A 59 3.80 0.68 13.05
CA ILE A 59 2.65 -0.20 13.27
C ILE A 59 1.99 -0.55 11.93
N VAL A 60 1.77 0.44 11.07
CA VAL A 60 1.21 0.22 9.73
C VAL A 60 2.09 -0.73 8.91
N ALA A 61 3.41 -0.53 8.90
CA ALA A 61 4.35 -1.39 8.19
C ALA A 61 4.32 -2.84 8.71
N ILE A 62 4.28 -3.02 10.04
CA ILE A 62 4.14 -4.35 10.69
C ILE A 62 2.82 -5.00 10.27
N VAL A 63 1.71 -4.27 10.27
CA VAL A 63 0.40 -4.78 9.84
C VAL A 63 0.45 -5.24 8.39
N ILE A 64 1.05 -4.47 7.47
CA ILE A 64 1.22 -4.88 6.06
C ILE A 64 2.00 -6.19 5.97
N PHE A 65 3.09 -6.32 6.73
CA PHE A 65 3.91 -7.52 6.74
C PHE A 65 3.15 -8.73 7.28
N LEU A 66 2.40 -8.57 8.37
CA LEU A 66 1.56 -9.62 8.96
C LEU A 66 0.44 -10.06 8.01
N ILE A 67 -0.24 -9.12 7.35
CA ILE A 67 -1.28 -9.42 6.35
C ILE A 67 -0.68 -10.22 5.20
N LYS A 68 0.47 -9.79 4.66
CA LYS A 68 1.17 -10.48 3.57
C LYS A 68 1.56 -11.90 3.96
N ARG A 69 2.08 -12.09 5.18
CA ARG A 69 2.58 -13.38 5.65
C ARG A 69 1.47 -14.36 6.05
N ASN A 70 0.38 -13.87 6.66
CA ASN A 70 -0.63 -14.74 7.28
C ASN A 70 -1.88 -14.90 6.43
N LEU A 71 -2.33 -13.84 5.76
CA LEU A 71 -3.60 -13.80 5.04
C LEU A 71 -3.42 -14.00 3.53
N PHE A 72 -2.30 -13.57 2.98
CA PHE A 72 -2.03 -13.66 1.54
C PHE A 72 -1.22 -14.90 1.14
N VAL A 73 -1.65 -16.08 1.63
CA VAL A 73 -1.01 -17.37 1.35
C VAL A 73 -1.92 -18.19 0.42
N PRO A 74 -1.53 -18.43 -0.84
CA PRO A 74 -2.33 -19.18 -1.82
C PRO A 74 -2.78 -20.54 -1.31
N GLU A 75 -1.87 -21.29 -0.68
CA GLU A 75 -2.10 -22.64 -0.17
C GLU A 75 -3.21 -22.66 0.88
N LYS A 76 -3.16 -21.76 1.87
CA LYS A 76 -4.18 -21.67 2.91
C LYS A 76 -5.56 -21.34 2.33
N ILE A 77 -5.60 -20.43 1.36
CA ILE A 77 -6.86 -19.98 0.74
C ILE A 77 -7.47 -21.09 -0.11
N VAL A 78 -6.69 -21.70 -1.00
CA VAL A 78 -7.17 -22.75 -1.89
C VAL A 78 -7.60 -23.98 -1.09
N THR A 79 -6.80 -24.44 -0.13
CA THR A 79 -7.14 -25.60 0.71
C THR A 79 -8.40 -25.35 1.55
N ALA A 80 -8.52 -24.18 2.17
CA ALA A 80 -9.71 -23.84 2.96
C ALA A 80 -10.99 -23.66 2.13
N LEU A 81 -10.86 -23.38 0.83
CA LEU A 81 -11.99 -23.29 -0.08
C LEU A 81 -12.34 -24.64 -0.70
N LYS A 82 -11.34 -25.50 -1.00
CA LYS A 82 -11.56 -26.89 -1.45
C LYS A 82 -12.38 -27.70 -0.43
N THR A 83 -12.26 -27.43 0.86
CA THR A 83 -13.11 -28.09 1.88
C THR A 83 -14.57 -27.62 1.90
N LYS A 84 -14.88 -26.48 1.27
CA LYS A 84 -16.23 -25.88 1.25
C LYS A 84 -16.93 -25.99 -0.09
N THR A 85 -16.18 -26.10 -1.18
CA THR A 85 -16.74 -26.20 -2.53
C THR A 85 -15.75 -26.87 -3.49
N GLU A 86 -16.26 -27.73 -4.38
CA GLU A 86 -15.48 -28.32 -5.49
C GLU A 86 -15.54 -27.46 -6.77
N ASP A 87 -16.36 -26.41 -6.78
CA ASP A 87 -16.52 -25.53 -7.94
C ASP A 87 -15.27 -24.67 -8.14
N ARG A 88 -14.44 -25.07 -9.11
CA ARG A 88 -13.20 -24.38 -9.50
C ARG A 88 -13.43 -22.89 -9.82
N THR A 89 -14.58 -22.53 -10.39
CA THR A 89 -14.90 -21.14 -10.75
C THR A 89 -15.06 -20.27 -9.51
N LYS A 90 -15.69 -20.81 -8.45
CA LYS A 90 -15.85 -20.12 -7.17
C LYS A 90 -14.51 -19.92 -6.46
N ILE A 91 -13.65 -20.95 -6.44
CA ILE A 91 -12.33 -20.86 -5.82
C ILE A 91 -11.46 -19.81 -6.54
N ARG A 92 -11.46 -19.82 -7.88
CA ARG A 92 -10.73 -18.83 -8.68
C ARG A 92 -11.21 -17.40 -8.41
N THR A 93 -12.53 -17.21 -8.33
CA THR A 93 -13.12 -15.90 -8.02
C THR A 93 -12.73 -15.42 -6.63
N ALA A 94 -12.74 -16.30 -5.64
CA ALA A 94 -12.30 -15.96 -4.28
C ALA A 94 -10.81 -15.58 -4.23
N CYS A 95 -9.95 -16.27 -4.98
CA CYS A 95 -8.53 -15.91 -5.08
C CYS A 95 -8.34 -14.52 -5.70
N MET A 96 -9.06 -14.20 -6.78
CA MET A 96 -9.03 -12.87 -7.40
C MET A 96 -9.50 -11.76 -6.44
N MET A 97 -10.61 -12.01 -5.74
CA MET A 97 -11.15 -11.06 -4.76
C MET A 97 -10.18 -10.84 -3.60
N THR A 98 -9.47 -11.88 -3.17
CA THR A 98 -8.45 -11.76 -2.12
C THR A 98 -7.27 -10.91 -2.59
N GLY A 99 -6.79 -11.11 -3.82
CA GLY A 99 -5.77 -10.25 -4.44
C GLY A 99 -6.20 -8.77 -4.53
N ARG A 100 -7.45 -8.50 -4.88
CA ARG A 100 -7.99 -7.13 -4.93
C ARG A 100 -8.05 -6.50 -3.54
N LYS A 101 -8.57 -7.23 -2.55
CA LYS A 101 -8.64 -6.76 -1.16
C LYS A 101 -7.25 -6.43 -0.62
N TYR A 102 -6.27 -7.28 -0.88
CA TYR A 102 -4.89 -7.05 -0.49
C TYR A 102 -4.32 -5.76 -1.11
N GLN A 103 -4.52 -5.56 -2.41
CA GLN A 103 -4.06 -4.34 -3.09
C GLN A 103 -4.73 -3.08 -2.54
N LEU A 104 -6.03 -3.15 -2.21
CA LEU A 104 -6.76 -2.02 -1.64
C LEU A 104 -6.27 -1.69 -0.22
N ILE A 105 -5.92 -2.70 0.59
CA ILE A 105 -5.31 -2.49 1.91
C ILE A 105 -3.95 -1.79 1.75
N ILE A 106 -3.09 -2.25 0.84
CA ILE A 106 -1.80 -1.61 0.57
C ILE A 106 -2.00 -0.17 0.11
N TRP A 107 -3.03 0.10 -0.69
CA TRP A 107 -3.37 1.45 -1.14
C TRP A 107 -3.69 2.36 0.04
N VAL A 108 -4.69 2.00 0.85
CA VAL A 108 -5.13 2.81 2.00
C VAL A 108 -3.97 3.08 2.95
N LEU A 109 -3.13 2.08 3.21
CA LEU A 109 -2.01 2.22 4.14
C LEU A 109 -0.86 3.06 3.56
N SER A 110 -0.54 2.92 2.27
CA SER A 110 0.47 3.75 1.60
C SER A 110 0.05 5.23 1.58
N GLU A 111 -1.22 5.51 1.25
CA GLU A 111 -1.77 6.87 1.27
C GLU A 111 -1.78 7.46 2.68
N ALA A 112 -2.13 6.66 3.70
CA ALA A 112 -2.07 7.11 5.09
C ALA A 112 -0.66 7.53 5.51
N ILE A 113 0.37 6.76 5.12
CA ILE A 113 1.78 7.12 5.38
C ILE A 113 2.13 8.44 4.68
N GLY A 114 1.78 8.58 3.40
CA GLY A 114 2.07 9.81 2.63
C GLY A 114 1.36 11.04 3.19
N LEU A 115 0.10 10.90 3.61
CA LEU A 115 -0.67 11.98 4.21
C LEU A 115 -0.13 12.38 5.59
N LEU A 116 0.24 11.41 6.44
CA LEU A 116 0.85 11.67 7.73
C LEU A 116 2.20 12.39 7.58
N ALA A 117 3.01 11.96 6.61
CA ALA A 117 4.26 12.63 6.27
C ALA A 117 4.02 14.09 5.85
N PHE A 118 3.02 14.32 5.01
CA PHE A 118 2.66 15.67 4.56
C PHE A 118 2.18 16.57 5.70
N ILE A 119 1.33 16.06 6.59
CA ILE A 119 0.87 16.80 7.77
C ILE A 119 2.06 17.17 8.66
N LEU A 120 2.96 16.22 8.91
CA LEU A 120 4.16 16.46 9.70
C LEU A 120 5.08 17.50 9.05
N PHE A 121 5.20 17.48 7.73
CA PHE A 121 5.92 18.50 6.98
C PHE A 121 5.34 19.90 7.20
N VAL A 122 4.03 20.08 7.03
CA VAL A 122 3.36 21.38 7.23
C VAL A 122 3.55 21.91 8.65
N LEU A 123 3.57 21.01 9.64
CA LEU A 123 3.69 21.34 11.07
C LEU A 123 5.12 21.46 11.59
N SER A 124 6.13 20.98 10.86
CA SER A 124 7.54 21.03 11.27
C SER A 124 8.40 21.91 10.38
N GLY A 125 7.98 22.14 9.14
CA GLY A 125 8.82 22.72 8.09
C GLY A 125 10.01 21.85 7.69
N ASN A 126 10.10 20.60 8.17
CA ASN A 126 11.27 19.77 7.96
C ASN A 126 11.13 18.91 6.69
N LEU A 127 11.73 19.37 5.59
CA LEU A 127 11.67 18.70 4.30
C LEU A 127 12.49 17.40 4.26
N GLU A 128 13.56 17.30 5.06
CA GLU A 128 14.36 16.07 5.18
C GLU A 128 13.54 14.93 5.78
N LEU A 129 12.84 15.23 6.88
CA LEU A 129 11.96 14.29 7.57
C LEU A 129 10.84 13.81 6.64
N PHE A 130 10.20 14.73 5.90
CA PHE A 130 9.22 14.40 4.87
C PHE A 130 9.79 13.43 3.83
N GLY A 131 10.99 13.70 3.32
CA GLY A 131 11.68 12.84 2.35
C GLY A 131 11.87 11.40 2.86
N ILE A 132 12.26 11.23 4.13
CA ILE A 132 12.42 9.91 4.75
C ILE A 132 11.08 9.15 4.76
N TYR A 133 9.99 9.76 5.20
CA TYR A 133 8.68 9.11 5.21
C TYR A 133 8.18 8.76 3.80
N MET A 134 8.43 9.63 2.81
CA MET A 134 8.10 9.34 1.42
C MET A 134 8.90 8.16 0.87
N LEU A 135 10.19 8.02 1.22
CA LEU A 135 10.98 6.84 0.86
C LEU A 135 10.42 5.56 1.49
N VAL A 136 9.97 5.62 2.75
CA VAL A 136 9.31 4.47 3.42
C VAL A 136 8.01 4.10 2.70
N GLY A 137 7.17 5.09 2.38
CA GLY A 137 5.93 4.88 1.62
C GLY A 137 6.18 4.27 0.24
N LEU A 138 7.15 4.79 -0.51
CA LEU A 138 7.54 4.26 -1.82
C LEU A 138 8.13 2.84 -1.72
N TYR A 139 8.91 2.54 -0.68
CA TYR A 139 9.42 1.20 -0.43
C TYR A 139 8.29 0.20 -0.19
N VAL A 140 7.31 0.56 0.65
CA VAL A 140 6.10 -0.25 0.87
C VAL A 140 5.37 -0.49 -0.45
N LEU A 141 5.25 0.53 -1.30
CA LEU A 141 4.61 0.42 -2.60
C LEU A 141 5.37 -0.52 -3.56
N ALA A 142 6.70 -0.40 -3.61
CA ALA A 142 7.58 -1.16 -4.49
C ALA A 142 7.59 -2.66 -4.15
N VAL A 143 7.70 -2.99 -2.86
CA VAL A 143 7.68 -4.38 -2.37
C VAL A 143 6.32 -5.06 -2.62
N ASN A 144 5.29 -4.28 -2.89
CA ASN A 144 3.93 -4.74 -3.16
C ASN A 144 3.49 -4.48 -4.60
N PHE A 145 4.45 -4.42 -5.53
CA PHE A 145 4.14 -4.34 -6.96
C PHE A 145 3.27 -5.52 -7.42
N PRO A 146 2.17 -5.26 -8.17
CA PRO A 146 1.24 -6.31 -8.60
C PRO A 146 1.85 -7.17 -9.72
N THR A 147 2.53 -8.25 -9.31
CA THR A 147 3.20 -9.21 -10.21
C THR A 147 2.28 -10.30 -10.77
N GLY A 148 1.13 -10.57 -10.12
CA GLY A 148 0.22 -11.66 -10.49
C GLY A 148 0.63 -13.05 -9.97
N ARG A 149 1.83 -13.21 -9.39
CA ARG A 149 2.36 -14.51 -8.91
C ARG A 149 1.43 -15.24 -7.93
N PHE A 150 0.67 -14.51 -7.13
CA PHE A 150 -0.31 -15.08 -6.22
C PHE A 150 -1.40 -15.85 -6.95
N LEU A 151 -1.96 -15.27 -8.02
CA LEU A 151 -2.98 -15.90 -8.84
C LEU A 151 -2.41 -17.10 -9.58
N ASP A 152 -1.21 -16.98 -10.14
CA ASP A 152 -0.53 -18.08 -10.82
C ASP A 152 -0.38 -19.28 -9.88
N ARG A 153 0.01 -19.04 -8.62
CA ARG A 153 0.13 -20.10 -7.60
C ARG A 153 -1.21 -20.68 -7.17
N CYS A 154 -2.26 -19.86 -7.07
CA CYS A 154 -3.62 -20.35 -6.84
C CYS A 154 -4.10 -21.27 -7.98
N GLU A 155 -3.77 -20.94 -9.24
CA GLU A 155 -4.13 -21.76 -10.41
C GLU A 155 -3.38 -23.10 -10.40
N THR A 156 -2.06 -23.08 -10.15
CA THR A 156 -1.29 -24.34 -10.05
C THR A 156 -1.85 -25.28 -8.97
N LEU A 157 -2.27 -24.75 -7.82
CA LEU A 157 -2.87 -25.53 -6.73
C LEU A 157 -4.29 -26.02 -7.01
N LEU A 158 -4.99 -25.43 -7.97
CA LEU A 158 -6.31 -25.86 -8.43
C LEU A 158 -6.21 -27.00 -9.44
N ASP A 159 -5.14 -27.00 -10.25
CA ASP A 159 -4.86 -28.04 -11.24
C ASP A 159 -4.18 -29.28 -10.64
N THR A 160 -3.65 -29.17 -9.42
CA THR A 160 -3.19 -30.29 -8.59
C THR A 160 -4.33 -30.84 -7.72
#